data_AF-A0A2V9I614-F1
#
_entry.id   AF-A0A2V9I614-F1
#
_cell.length_a   1.000
_cell.length_b   1.000
_cell.length_c   1.000
_cell.angle_alpha   90.00
_cell.angle_beta   90.00
_cell.angle_gamma   90.00
#
_symmetry.space_group_name_H-M   'P 1'
#
loop_
_entity.id
_entity.type
_entity.pdbx_description
1 polymer ?
#
loop_
_entity_poly.entity_id
_entity_poly.type
_entity_poly.pdbx_seq_one_letter_code
_entity_poly.pdbx_strand_id
1 'polypeptide(L)' 'MPKFKVLRPIEHSLRLYVPEGEDAPEKVRSAANGAEIPVDASGSIELSEEEAAPLKLGQVQRLDEPKA' A
#
# COMPACT_ATOMS: atom_id res chain seq x y z
N MET A 1 -11.38 -4.50 -7.54
CA MET A 1 -9.98 -4.42 -7.99
C MET A 1 -9.20 -5.52 -7.27
N PRO A 2 -8.13 -6.10 -7.86
CA PRO A 2 -7.30 -7.07 -7.15
C PRO A 2 -6.79 -6.52 -5.82
N LYS A 3 -6.71 -7.39 -4.82
CA LYS A 3 -6.23 -7.02 -3.49
C LYS A 3 -4.80 -7.50 -3.31
N PHE A 4 -3.96 -6.62 -2.81
CA PHE A 4 -2.55 -6.90 -2.55
C PHE A 4 -2.25 -6.72 -1.07
N LYS A 5 -1.41 -7.60 -0.54
CA LYS A 5 -0.74 -7.43 0.74
C LYS A 5 0.34 -6.37 0.59
N VAL A 6 0.37 -5.41 1.51
CA VAL A 6 1.40 -4.39 1.61
C VAL A 6 2.58 -4.98 2.37
N LEU A 7 3.76 -5.03 1.72
CA LEU A 7 5.00 -5.53 2.31
C LEU A 7 5.92 -4.40 2.75
N ARG A 8 5.78 -3.21 2.14
CA ARG A 8 6.48 -1.98 2.50
C ARG A 8 5.55 -0.78 2.32
N PRO A 9 5.73 0.29 3.11
CA PRO A 9 4.91 1.49 2.98
C PRO A 9 4.83 2.02 1.55
N ILE A 10 3.63 2.42 1.13
CA ILE A 10 3.36 2.95 -0.20
C ILE A 10 2.31 4.07 -0.15
N GLU A 11 2.64 5.21 -0.74
CA GLU A 11 1.66 6.26 -0.99
C GLU A 11 0.90 5.98 -2.27
N HIS A 12 -0.42 5.91 -2.17
CA HIS A 12 -1.30 5.72 -3.30
C HIS A 12 -2.63 6.43 -3.05
N SER A 13 -3.16 7.13 -4.05
CA SER A 13 -4.45 7.84 -3.96
C SER A 13 -4.62 8.72 -2.71
N LEU A 14 -3.60 9.52 -2.38
CA LEU A 14 -3.58 10.42 -1.22
C LEU A 14 -3.75 9.70 0.13
N ARG A 15 -3.18 8.50 0.25
CA ARG A 15 -3.16 7.69 1.46
C ARG A 15 -1.85 6.92 1.54
N LEU A 16 -1.27 6.79 2.72
CA LEU A 16 -0.13 5.92 2.96
C LEU A 16 -0.65 4.57 3.44
N TYR A 17 -0.37 3.51 2.69
CA TYR A 17 -0.65 2.14 3.12
C TYR A 17 0.60 1.55 3.75
N VAL A 18 0.48 0.93 4.93
CA VAL A 18 1.58 0.31 5.65
C VAL A 18 1.34 -1.18 5.87
N PRO A 19 2.39 -2.00 6.09
CA PRO A 19 2.24 -3.40 6.44
C PRO A 19 1.38 -3.62 7.68
N GLU A 20 0.70 -4.77 7.74
CA GLU A 20 -0.12 -5.14 8.89
C GLU A 20 0.74 -5.21 10.17
N GLY A 21 0.26 -4.58 11.25
CA GLY A 21 0.93 -4.60 12.56
C GLY A 21 2.07 -3.60 12.73
N GLU A 22 2.34 -2.73 11.74
CA GLU A 22 3.18 -1.54 11.99
C GLU A 22 2.46 -0.55 12.92
N ASP A 23 3.16 -0.07 13.93
CA ASP A 23 2.72 1.06 14.73
C ASP A 23 2.95 2.35 13.93
N ALA A 24 1.88 2.88 13.34
CA ALA A 24 1.91 4.03 12.46
C ALA A 24 0.94 5.11 12.94
N PRO A 25 1.27 6.41 12.79
CA PRO A 25 0.37 7.50 13.14
C PRO A 25 -0.87 7.49 12.23
N GLU A 26 -1.98 8.08 12.67
CA GLU A 26 -3.21 8.15 11.85
C GLU A 26 -3.04 8.93 10.54
N LYS A 27 -2.07 9.86 10.51
CA LYS A 27 -1.76 10.72 9.37
C LYS A 27 -0.28 11.03 9.27
N VAL A 28 0.20 11.28 8.06
CA VAL A 28 1.59 11.67 7.75
C VAL A 28 1.60 12.77 6.70
N ARG A 29 2.76 13.42 6.50
CA ARG A 29 2.97 14.28 5.33
C ARG A 29 3.34 13.43 4.13
N SER A 30 2.62 13.61 3.02
CA SER A 30 2.90 12.97 1.74
C SER A 30 4.29 13.35 1.24
N ALA A 31 5.06 12.35 0.82
CA ALA A 31 6.34 12.53 0.15
C ALA A 31 6.19 13.19 -1.22
N ALA A 32 5.03 13.03 -1.89
CA ALA A 32 4.81 13.57 -3.24
C ALA A 32 4.53 15.08 -3.26
N ASN A 33 3.78 15.59 -2.28
CA ASN A 33 3.33 17.00 -2.30
C ASN A 33 3.35 17.70 -0.93
N GLY A 34 3.75 17.02 0.14
CA GLY A 34 3.83 17.57 1.50
C GLY A 34 2.48 17.74 2.21
N ALA A 35 1.36 17.40 1.57
CA ALA A 35 0.03 17.49 2.19
C ALA A 35 -0.14 16.41 3.27
N GLU A 36 -0.98 16.69 4.26
CA GLU A 36 -1.34 15.70 5.27
C GLU A 36 -2.28 14.65 4.65
N ILE A 37 -1.88 13.37 4.72
CA ILE A 37 -2.63 12.23 4.18
C ILE A 37 -2.91 11.21 5.28
N PRO A 38 -4.05 10.50 5.25
CA PRO A 38 -4.34 9.41 6.17
C PRO A 38 -3.39 8.23 5.96
N VAL A 39 -3.15 7.48 7.04
CA VAL A 39 -2.47 6.19 7.02
C VAL A 39 -3.51 5.07 7.10
N ASP A 40 -3.29 4.02 6.32
CA ASP A 40 -4.07 2.79 6.30
C ASP A 40 -3.17 1.63 6.73
N ALA A 41 -3.36 1.21 7.97
CA ALA A 41 -2.61 0.13 8.61
C ALA A 41 -3.28 -1.24 8.45
N SER A 42 -4.20 -1.39 7.49
CA SER A 42 -4.85 -2.69 7.23
C SER A 42 -3.90 -3.74 6.65
N GLY A 43 -2.69 -3.36 6.23
CA GLY A 43 -1.75 -4.25 5.56
C GLY A 43 -2.16 -4.64 4.15
N SER A 44 -3.17 -3.98 3.58
CA SER A 44 -3.70 -4.32 2.26
C SER A 44 -4.09 -3.11 1.44
N ILE A 45 -4.00 -3.25 0.12
CA ILE A 45 -4.34 -2.20 -0.84
C ILE A 45 -5.07 -2.82 -2.04
N GLU A 46 -6.09 -2.13 -2.54
CA GLU A 46 -6.73 -2.46 -3.81
C GLU A 46 -6.08 -1.65 -4.92
N LEU A 47 -5.57 -2.35 -5.94
CA LEU A 47 -4.91 -1.74 -7.09
C LEU A 47 -5.44 -2.39 -8.36
N SER A 48 -5.53 -1.62 -9.44
CA SER A 48 -5.61 -2.16 -10.79
C SER A 48 -4.27 -2.81 -11.18
N GLU A 49 -4.30 -3.65 -12.22
CA GLU A 49 -3.07 -4.23 -12.77
C GLU A 49 -2.10 -3.13 -13.26
N GLU A 50 -2.62 -2.02 -13.80
CA GLU A 50 -1.82 -0.88 -14.26
C GLU A 50 -1.14 -0.15 -13.10
N GLU A 51 -1.85 0.06 -11.99
CA GLU A 51 -1.28 0.67 -10.78
C GLU A 51 -0.29 -0.26 -10.07
N ALA A 52 -0.51 -1.59 -10.15
CA ALA A 52 0.38 -2.59 -9.55
C ALA A 52 1.65 -2.84 -10.39
N ALA A 53 1.58 -2.71 -11.72
CA ALA A 53 2.70 -2.96 -12.64
C ALA A 53 4.02 -2.22 -12.31
N PRO A 54 4.02 -0.93 -11.92
CA PRO A 54 5.25 -0.21 -11.55
C PRO A 54 5.74 -0.54 -10.13
N LEU A 55 4.90 -1.16 -9.29
CA LEU A 55 5.29 -1.49 -7.92
C LEU A 55 6.29 -2.65 -7.97
N LYS A 56 7.51 -2.38 -7.53
CA LYS A 56 8.60 -3.36 -7.61
C LYS A 56 8.24 -4.63 -6.83
N LEU A 57 8.77 -5.77 -7.29
CA LEU A 57 8.82 -7.02 -6.53
C LEU A 57 9.28 -6.72 -5.10
N GLY A 58 8.39 -6.94 -4.12
CA GLY A 58 8.66 -6.74 -2.70
C GLY A 58 8.05 -5.50 -2.04
N GLN A 59 7.30 -4.64 -2.75
CA GLN A 59 6.45 -3.61 -2.11
C GLN A 59 5.05 -4.12 -1.80
N VAL A 60 4.48 -4.90 -2.73
CA VAL A 60 3.17 -5.53 -2.58
C VAL A 60 3.21 -6.98 -3.06
N GLN A 61 2.31 -7.82 -2.53
CA GLN A 61 2.12 -9.21 -2.96
C GLN A 61 0.64 -9.43 -3.25
N ARG A 62 0.30 -9.96 -4.43
CA ARG A 62 -1.09 -10.26 -4.77
C ARG A 62 -1.62 -11.35 -3.83
N LEU A 63 -2.79 -11.13 -3.23
CA LEU A 63 -3.42 -12.10 -2.33
C LEU A 63 -4.11 -13.26 -3.06
N ASP A 64 -4.13 -13.22 -4.40
CA ASP A 64 -4.86 -14.15 -5.27
C ASP A 64 -4.01 -15.35 -5.75
N GLU A 65 -2.78 -15.56 -5.25
CA GLU A 65 -2.01 -16.76 -5.61
C GLU A 65 -2.38 -17.94 -4.70
N PRO A 66 -3.14 -18.95 -5.18
CA PRO A 66 -3.00 -20.28 -4.61
C PRO A 66 -1.55 -20.72 -4.84
N LYS A 67 -0.87 -21.13 -3.77
CA LYS A 67 0.43 -21.81 -3.83
C LYS A 67 0.39 -22.90 -4.90
N ALA A 68 1.27 -22.80 -5.89
CA ALA A 68 1.68 -23.95 -6.70
C ALA A 68 2.49 -24.93 -5.84
#